data_AF-A0A2G6PDG0-F1
#
_entry.id   AF-A0A2G6PDG0-F1
#
_cell.length_a   1.000
_cell.length_b   1.000
_cell.length_c   1.000
_cell.angle_alpha   90.00
_cell.angle_beta   90.00
_cell.angle_gamma   90.00
#
_symmetry.space_group_name_H-M   'P 1'
#
loop_
_entity.id
_entity.type
_entity.pdbx_description
1 polymer ?
#
loop_
_entity_poly.entity_id
_entity_poly.type
_entity_poly.pdbx_seq_one_letter_code
_entity_poly.pdbx_strand_id
1 'polypeptide(L)'
;MPVVAESSATEFMELSYSTVRLQLRSPFAIAHGRYAERYSVLVRVRHEALSGSAAAGFGEIPIVPYYGITPESAVEHLRLLWKKQHAVPLTEDFKD
;
A
#
# COMPACT_ATOMS: atom_id res chain seq x y z
N MET A 1 3.07 23.44 39.62
CA MET A 1 2.78 23.33 38.17
C MET A 1 2.59 21.86 37.89
N PRO A 2 1.41 21.37 37.48
CA PRO A 2 1.26 19.97 37.16
C PRO A 2 1.99 19.67 35.85
N VAL A 3 2.77 18.60 35.86
CA VAL A 3 3.41 18.00 34.70
C VAL A 3 2.30 17.53 33.77
N VAL A 4 2.18 18.17 32.60
CA VAL A 4 1.31 17.70 31.53
C VAL A 4 1.89 16.36 31.09
N ALA A 5 1.23 15.27 31.45
CA ALA A 5 1.54 13.97 30.88
C ALA A 5 1.35 14.11 29.37
N GLU A 6 2.45 14.01 28.62
CA GLU A 6 2.42 13.74 27.19
C GLU A 6 1.68 12.41 27.03
N SER A 7 0.38 12.51 26.79
CA SER A 7 -0.44 11.38 26.42
C SER A 7 0.19 10.82 25.16
N SER A 8 0.86 9.67 25.28
CA SER A 8 1.14 8.80 24.15
C SER A 8 -0.21 8.29 23.65
N ALA A 9 -0.93 9.16 22.96
CA ALA A 9 -2.10 8.81 22.20
C ALA A 9 -1.60 7.83 21.14
N THR A 10 -1.80 6.54 21.37
CA THR A 10 -1.40 5.51 20.42
C THR A 10 -2.25 5.69 19.17
N GLU A 11 -1.72 6.43 18.20
CA GLU A 11 -2.33 6.58 16.89
C GLU A 11 -2.43 5.20 16.25
N PHE A 12 -3.65 4.80 15.88
CA PHE A 12 -3.84 3.55 15.15
C PHE A 12 -3.64 3.82 13.66
N MET A 13 -2.67 3.15 13.07
CA MET A 13 -2.36 3.25 11.65
C MET A 13 -2.38 1.86 11.02
N GLU A 14 -3.24 1.67 10.05
CA GLU A 14 -3.42 0.41 9.33
C GLU A 14 -3.00 0.60 7.87
N LEU A 15 -2.18 -0.33 7.38
CA LEU A 15 -1.80 -0.42 5.98
C LEU A 15 -2.42 -1.68 5.38
N SER A 16 -3.21 -1.49 4.33
CA SER A 16 -3.86 -2.57 3.56
C SER A 16 -3.43 -2.51 2.10
N TYR A 17 -3.40 -3.66 1.42
CA TYR A 17 -3.11 -3.72 -0.01
C TYR A 17 -4.02 -4.68 -0.77
N SER A 18 -4.08 -4.48 -2.09
CA SER A 18 -4.71 -5.40 -3.03
C SER A 18 -3.95 -5.42 -4.35
N THR A 19 -3.75 -6.60 -4.91
CA THR A 19 -3.18 -6.77 -6.24
C THR A 19 -4.29 -6.73 -7.27
N VAL A 20 -4.13 -5.90 -8.29
CA VAL A 20 -5.12 -5.72 -9.36
C VAL A 20 -4.48 -6.06 -10.68
N ARG A 21 -5.21 -6.87 -11.46
CA ARG A 21 -4.90 -7.20 -12.85
C ARG A 21 -5.91 -6.49 -13.75
N LEU A 22 -5.43 -5.58 -14.59
CA LEU A 22 -6.24 -4.78 -15.49
C LEU A 22 -6.00 -5.22 -16.93
N GLN A 23 -7.08 -5.50 -17.65
CA GLN A 23 -7.02 -5.71 -19.09
C GLN A 23 -6.81 -4.36 -19.79
N LEU A 24 -5.79 -4.26 -20.64
CA LEU A 24 -5.56 -3.05 -21.42
C LEU A 24 -6.49 -3.05 -22.64
N ARG A 25 -7.10 -1.89 -22.93
CA ARG A 25 -7.90 -1.68 -24.14
C ARG A 25 -7.09 -1.94 -25.42
N SER A 26 -5.81 -1.63 -25.39
CA SER A 26 -4.88 -1.89 -26.48
C SER A 26 -3.58 -2.41 -25.88
N PRO A 27 -3.03 -3.53 -26.39
CA PRO A 27 -1.77 -4.05 -25.88
C PRO A 27 -0.64 -3.04 -26.05
N PHE A 28 0.16 -2.88 -25.00
CA PHE A 28 1.36 -2.06 -25.04
C PHE A 28 2.53 -2.89 -25.58
N ALA A 29 3.23 -2.38 -26.59
CA ALA A 29 4.36 -3.05 -27.23
C ALA A 29 5.64 -2.23 -27.03
N ILE A 30 6.69 -2.90 -26.57
CA ILE A 30 8.03 -2.35 -26.37
C ILE A 30 9.08 -3.33 -26.87
N ALA A 31 10.35 -2.92 -26.87
CA ALA A 31 11.48 -3.77 -27.27
C ALA A 31 11.51 -5.13 -26.52
N HIS A 32 11.03 -5.16 -25.28
CA HIS A 32 11.07 -6.35 -24.41
C HIS A 32 9.82 -7.24 -24.50
N GLY A 33 8.82 -6.89 -25.34
CA GLY A 33 7.64 -7.71 -25.53
C GLY A 33 6.34 -6.92 -25.72
N ARG A 34 5.23 -7.66 -25.75
CA ARG A 34 3.88 -7.12 -25.89
C ARG A 34 3.03 -7.55 -24.70
N TYR A 35 2.38 -6.60 -24.06
CA TYR A 35 1.62 -6.79 -22.83
C TYR A 35 0.17 -6.39 -23.06
N ALA A 36 -0.74 -7.33 -22.89
CA ALA A 36 -2.19 -7.08 -22.99
C ALA A 36 -2.82 -6.66 -21.65
N GLU A 37 -2.04 -6.75 -20.57
CA GLU A 37 -2.49 -6.59 -19.20
C GLU A 37 -1.50 -5.74 -18.42
N ARG A 38 -2.00 -5.08 -17.37
CA ARG A 38 -1.22 -4.36 -16.38
C ARG A 38 -1.51 -4.92 -15.01
N TYR A 39 -0.47 -5.09 -14.22
CA TYR A 39 -0.59 -5.36 -12.80
C TYR A 39 -0.32 -4.08 -12.01
N SER A 40 -1.04 -3.90 -10.91
CA SER A 40 -0.82 -2.82 -9.96
C SER A 40 -1.04 -3.35 -8.55
N VAL A 41 -0.33 -2.79 -7.57
CA VAL A 41 -0.63 -2.98 -6.15
C VAL A 41 -1.28 -1.70 -5.65
N LEU A 42 -2.55 -1.77 -5.26
CA LEU A 42 -3.25 -0.68 -4.61
C LEU A 42 -2.98 -0.75 -3.12
N VAL A 43 -2.76 0.41 -2.51
CA VAL A 43 -2.42 0.53 -1.09
C VAL A 43 -3.37 1.52 -0.44
N ARG A 44 -3.86 1.20 0.75
CA ARG A 44 -4.67 2.09 1.58
C ARG A 44 -4.06 2.21 2.97
N VAL A 45 -3.85 3.45 3.38
CA VAL A 45 -3.43 3.83 4.73
C VAL A 45 -4.66 4.36 5.44
N ARG A 46 -5.08 3.73 6.53
CA ARG A 46 -6.11 4.28 7.42
C ARG A 46 -5.42 4.79 8.68
N HIS A 47 -5.71 6.03 9.04
CA HIS A 47 -5.27 6.66 10.27
C HIS A 47 -6.48 6.97 11.12
N GLU A 48 -6.48 6.51 12.37
CA GLU A 48 -7.52 6.79 13.33
C GLU A 48 -6.93 7.62 14.48
N ALA A 49 -7.22 8.91 14.45
CA ALA A 49 -6.85 9.82 15.52
C ALA A 49 -7.84 9.69 16.68
N LEU A 50 -7.32 9.60 17.91
CA LEU A 50 -8.11 9.61 19.15
C LEU A 50 -8.98 10.87 19.30
N SER A 51 -8.67 11.94 18.56
CA SER A 51 -9.45 13.19 18.49
C SER A 51 -10.66 13.14 17.56
N GLY A 52 -10.96 11.99 16.94
CA GLY A 52 -12.27 11.71 16.32
C GLY A 52 -12.38 11.96 14.81
N SER A 53 -11.27 12.15 14.09
CA SER A 53 -11.27 12.19 12.63
C SER A 53 -10.44 11.04 12.06
N ALA A 54 -11.12 10.03 11.50
CA ALA A 54 -10.47 9.00 10.72
C ALA A 54 -10.14 9.55 9.32
N ALA A 55 -8.90 9.37 8.88
CA ALA A 55 -8.45 9.72 7.54
C ALA A 55 -8.01 8.47 6.79
N ALA A 56 -8.24 8.45 5.47
CA ALA A 56 -7.76 7.38 4.60
C ALA A 56 -7.00 7.98 3.41
N GLY A 57 -5.79 7.48 3.17
CA GLY A 57 -4.98 7.78 2.00
C GLY A 57 -4.88 6.57 1.09
N PHE A 58 -4.84 6.81 -0.22
CA PHE A 58 -4.69 5.76 -1.24
C PHE A 58 -3.42 5.99 -2.04
N GLY A 59 -2.76 4.88 -2.40
CA GLY A 59 -1.59 4.87 -3.26
C GLY A 59 -1.65 3.73 -4.28
N GLU A 60 -0.89 3.86 -5.35
CA GLU A 60 -0.75 2.83 -6.38
C GLU A 60 0.73 2.57 -6.65
N ILE A 61 1.09 1.29 -6.75
CA ILE A 61 2.39 0.83 -7.23
C ILE A 61 2.15 0.17 -8.61
N PRO A 62 2.41 0.86 -9.73
CA PRO A 62 2.28 0.29 -11.06
C PRO A 62 3.40 -0.73 -11.30
N ILE A 63 3.03 -1.94 -11.72
CA ILE A 63 4.01 -2.99 -12.05
C ILE A 63 4.32 -2.92 -13.54
N VAL A 64 5.60 -2.75 -13.82
CA VAL A 64 6.13 -2.63 -15.17
C VAL A 64 7.03 -3.85 -15.43
N PRO A 65 6.54 -4.86 -16.18
CA PRO A 65 7.14 -6.20 -16.18
C PRO A 65 8.61 -6.26 -16.59
N TYR A 66 9.04 -5.39 -17.51
CA TYR A 66 10.40 -5.42 -18.05
C TYR A 66 11.47 -4.88 -17.08
N TYR A 67 11.09 -4.28 -15.95
CA TYR A 67 12.03 -3.98 -14.86
C TYR A 67 12.28 -5.19 -13.94
N GLY A 68 11.69 -6.35 -14.21
CA GLY A 68 11.83 -7.56 -13.39
C GLY A 68 11.11 -7.48 -12.04
N ILE A 69 10.27 -6.46 -11.84
CA ILE A 69 9.44 -6.30 -10.65
C ILE A 69 8.14 -7.08 -10.86
N THR A 70 7.77 -7.91 -9.89
CA THR A 70 6.48 -8.60 -9.83
C THR A 70 5.58 -8.00 -8.75
N PRO A 71 4.25 -8.18 -8.81
CA PRO A 71 3.35 -7.73 -7.74
C PRO A 71 3.76 -8.26 -6.36
N GLU A 72 4.18 -9.52 -6.29
CA GLU A 72 4.60 -10.19 -5.06
C GLU A 72 5.87 -9.54 -4.49
N SER A 73 6.84 -9.22 -5.36
CA SER A 73 8.07 -8.53 -4.95
C SER A 73 7.79 -7.11 -4.44
N ALA A 74 6.82 -6.41 -5.02
CA ALA A 74 6.41 -5.08 -4.59
C ALA A 74 5.71 -5.12 -3.22
N VAL A 75 4.81 -6.09 -3.01
CA VAL A 75 4.15 -6.33 -1.72
C VAL A 75 5.16 -6.68 -0.64
N GLU A 76 6.12 -7.55 -0.92
CA GLU A 76 7.14 -7.94 0.05
C GLU A 76 8.04 -6.75 0.41
N HIS A 77 8.41 -5.92 -0.56
CA HIS A 77 9.13 -4.67 -0.29
C HIS A 77 8.31 -3.74 0.62
N LEU A 78 7.01 -3.55 0.33
CA LEU A 78 6.11 -2.74 1.15
C LEU A 78 6.02 -3.28 2.58
N ARG A 79 5.88 -4.59 2.75
CA ARG A 79 5.85 -5.26 4.05
C ARG A 79 7.12 -5.00 4.86
N LEU A 80 8.29 -5.10 4.24
CA LEU A 80 9.57 -4.85 4.89
C LEU A 80 9.72 -3.39 5.34
N LEU A 81 9.33 -2.42 4.49
CA LEU A 81 9.36 -1.00 4.83
C LEU A 81 8.40 -0.68 5.98
N TRP A 82 7.17 -1.19 5.91
CA TRP A 82 6.16 -0.97 6.94
C TRP A 82 6.59 -1.54 8.29
N LYS A 83 7.10 -2.78 8.31
CA LYS A 83 7.61 -3.43 9.53
C LYS A 83 8.76 -2.62 10.16
N LYS A 84 9.64 -2.04 9.34
CA LYS A 84 10.76 -1.21 9.82
C LYS A 84 10.29 0.08 10.50
N GLN A 85 9.17 0.66 10.05
CA GLN A 85 8.71 1.97 10.50
C GLN A 85 7.63 1.89 11.59
N HIS A 86 6.73 0.91 11.54
CA HIS A 86 5.50 0.94 12.34
C HIS A 86 5.27 -0.29 13.23
N ALA A 87 6.06 -1.36 13.14
CA ALA A 87 5.87 -2.60 13.92
C ALA A 87 4.45 -3.24 13.86
N VAL A 88 3.55 -2.71 13.02
CA VAL A 88 2.19 -3.20 12.79
C VAL A 88 2.19 -4.17 11.59
N PRO A 89 1.37 -5.24 11.61
CA PRO A 89 1.20 -6.10 10.43
C PRO A 89 0.58 -5.37 9.24
N LEU A 90 0.94 -5.83 8.04
CA LEU A 90 0.32 -5.43 6.77
C LEU A 90 -0.88 -6.34 6.49
N THR A 91 -2.05 -5.76 6.22
CA THR A 91 -3.29 -6.52 6.01
C THR A 91 -3.58 -6.73 4.51
N GLU A 92 -3.97 -7.94 4.12
CA GLU A 92 -4.55 -8.21 2.79
C GLU A 92 -6.06 -7.89 2.78
N ASP A 93 -6.53 -7.38 1.64
CA ASP A 93 -7.93 -7.07 1.30
C ASP A 93 -8.48 -5.70 1.75
N PHE A 94 -9.06 -5.01 0.76
CA PHE A 94 -10.12 -4.03 0.97
C PHE A 94 -11.40 -4.79 1.32
N LYS A 95 -11.56 -5.18 2.58
CA LYS A 95 -12.91 -5.47 3.07
C LYS A 95 -13.49 -4.18 3.63
N ASP A 96 -14.55 -3.72 2.96
CA ASP A 96 -15.53 -2.81 3.57
C ASP A 96 -16.32 -3.54 4.66
#